data_AF-A0A953JUA3-F1
#
_entry.id   AF-A0A953JUA3-F1
#
_cell.length_a   1.000
_cell.length_b   1.000
_cell.length_c   1.000
_cell.angle_alpha   90.00
_cell.angle_beta   90.00
_cell.angle_gamma   90.00
#
_symmetry.space_group_name_H-M   'P 1'
#
loop_
_entity.id
_entity.type
_entity.pdbx_description
1 polymer ?
#
loop_
_entity_poly.entity_id
_entity_poly.type
_entity_poly.pdbx_seq_one_letter_code
_entity_poly.pdbx_strand_id
1 'polypeptide(L)'
;AYEMWTGVTWEPNGDPAPLLLDEHGGQQTPPVGPFSVGWDESSEQFVMVYSPWPAYSPNVEIRVANRPEGPWSAPAFIELPGCADRVGPEMRTCYGANVQPSFNAAGRLGIGYQDQLVADSPRRGSFLLTTVGVDLTAG
;
A
#
# COMPACT_ATOMS: atom_id res chain seq x y z
N ALA A 1 5.38 21.68 14.98
CA ALA A 1 4.07 21.22 15.49
C ALA A 1 3.43 20.35 14.42
N TYR A 2 2.56 19.41 14.79
CA TYR A 2 1.80 18.62 13.81
C TYR A 2 0.48 19.32 13.48
N GLU A 3 0.02 19.18 12.25
CA GLU A 3 -1.29 19.62 11.77
C GLU A 3 -2.09 18.40 11.31
N MET A 4 -3.42 18.52 11.37
CA MET A 4 -4.36 17.49 10.94
C MET A 4 -5.08 17.95 9.68
N TRP A 5 -5.22 17.05 8.71
CA TRP A 5 -6.05 17.30 7.53
C TRP A 5 -7.52 17.18 7.90
N THR A 6 -8.29 18.25 7.73
CA THR A 6 -9.72 18.32 8.08
C THR A 6 -10.64 17.91 6.92
N GLY A 7 -10.06 17.44 5.80
CA GLY A 7 -10.80 17.23 4.54
C GLY A 7 -10.84 18.47 3.64
N VAL A 8 -10.49 19.64 4.19
CA VAL A 8 -10.49 20.92 3.47
C VAL A 8 -9.18 21.68 3.64
N THR A 9 -8.60 21.65 4.84
CA THR A 9 -7.37 22.38 5.17
C THR A 9 -6.54 21.64 6.22
N TRP A 10 -5.29 22.06 6.39
CA TRP A 10 -4.44 21.62 7.49
C TRP A 10 -4.61 22.57 8.69
N GLU A 11 -4.83 22.01 9.88
CA GLU A 11 -5.06 22.79 11.10
C GLU A 11 -4.32 22.21 12.31
N PRO A 12 -3.68 23.04 13.16
CA PRO A 12 -3.21 22.61 14.47
C PRO A 12 -4.38 22.20 15.37
N ASN A 13 -4.37 20.96 15.88
CA ASN A 13 -5.45 20.39 16.72
C ASN A 13 -6.84 20.37 16.03
N GLY A 14 -6.90 20.28 14.70
CA GLY A 14 -8.16 20.10 13.97
C GLY A 14 -8.82 18.74 14.23
N ASP A 15 -10.06 18.57 13.78
CA ASP A 15 -10.73 17.25 13.75
C ASP A 15 -10.33 16.53 12.45
N PRO A 16 -9.61 15.40 12.50
CA PRO A 16 -9.08 14.77 11.29
C PRO A 16 -10.19 14.14 10.47
N ALA A 17 -10.24 14.48 9.18
CA ALA A 17 -11.12 13.79 8.26
C ALA A 17 -10.67 12.32 8.09
N PRO A 18 -11.61 11.36 8.05
CA PRO A 18 -11.25 9.98 7.76
C PRO A 18 -10.71 9.86 6.33
N LEU A 19 -9.62 9.10 6.17
CA LEU A 19 -9.19 8.66 4.85
C LEU A 19 -10.14 7.55 4.39
N LEU A 20 -10.99 7.88 3.43
CA LEU A 20 -11.90 6.94 2.79
C LEU A 20 -11.45 6.71 1.34
N LEU A 21 -11.40 5.46 0.94
CA LEU A 21 -11.02 5.04 -0.40
C LEU A 21 -12.20 4.34 -1.07
N ASP A 22 -12.39 4.60 -2.37
CA ASP A 22 -13.38 3.89 -3.16
C ASP A 22 -12.89 2.45 -3.38
N GLU A 23 -13.47 1.51 -2.65
CA GLU A 23 -13.18 0.07 -2.74
C GLU A 23 -14.13 -0.63 -3.73
N HIS A 24 -13.87 -1.91 -3.99
CA HIS A 24 -14.70 -2.74 -4.88
C HIS A 24 -16.19 -2.65 -4.52
N GLY A 25 -16.99 -2.15 -5.48
CA GLY A 25 -18.44 -2.00 -5.33
C GLY A 25 -18.92 -0.57 -5.05
N GLY A 26 -18.01 0.42 -5.08
CA GLY A 26 -18.35 1.84 -4.90
C GLY A 26 -18.62 2.23 -3.46
N GLN A 27 -18.27 1.36 -2.51
CA GLN A 27 -18.34 1.66 -1.09
C GLN A 27 -17.03 2.33 -0.66
N GLN A 28 -17.17 3.45 0.05
CA GLN A 28 -16.05 4.12 0.67
C GLN A 28 -15.70 3.47 2.00
N THR A 29 -14.49 2.90 2.09
CA THR A 29 -13.99 2.32 3.34
C THR A 29 -12.56 2.77 3.61
N PRO A 30 -12.11 2.77 4.88
CA PRO A 30 -10.72 2.98 5.19
C PRO A 30 -9.82 1.92 4.53
N PRO A 31 -8.58 2.25 4.14
CA PRO A 31 -7.63 1.24 3.70
C PRO A 31 -7.43 0.20 4.81
N VAL A 32 -7.28 -1.06 4.40
CA VAL A 32 -6.92 -2.13 5.34
C VAL A 32 -5.50 -1.89 5.82
N GLY A 33 -5.36 -1.67 7.13
CA GLY A 33 -4.09 -1.30 7.74
C GLY A 33 -3.09 -2.46 7.82
N PRO A 34 -1.78 -2.16 7.81
CA PRO A 34 -1.19 -0.83 7.65
C PRO A 34 -1.11 -0.38 6.18
N PHE A 35 -1.17 0.94 5.96
CA PHE A 35 -0.87 1.57 4.66
C PHE A 35 0.32 2.53 4.81
N SER A 36 0.94 2.89 3.68
CA SER A 36 1.99 3.89 3.61
C SER A 36 1.82 4.77 2.39
N VAL A 37 2.31 6.01 2.48
CA VAL A 37 2.34 6.98 1.39
C VAL A 37 3.76 7.47 1.20
N GLY A 38 4.24 7.55 -0.05
CA GLY A 38 5.55 8.10 -0.38
C GLY A 38 5.53 8.80 -1.74
N TRP A 39 6.39 9.80 -1.91
CA TRP A 39 6.60 10.45 -3.21
C TRP A 39 7.43 9.54 -4.13
N ASP A 40 6.99 9.39 -5.37
CA ASP A 40 7.76 8.76 -6.43
C ASP A 40 8.28 9.82 -7.41
N GLU A 41 9.60 10.02 -7.42
CA GLU A 41 10.25 11.00 -8.30
C GLU A 41 10.10 10.66 -9.79
N SER A 42 9.88 9.39 -10.13
CA SER A 42 9.82 8.96 -11.54
C SER A 42 8.49 9.31 -12.21
N SER A 43 7.39 9.26 -11.46
CA SER A 43 6.05 9.63 -11.89
C SER A 43 5.64 11.03 -11.45
N GLU A 44 6.40 11.66 -10.56
CA GLU A 44 6.05 12.93 -9.91
C GLU A 44 4.68 12.85 -9.20
N GLN A 45 4.42 11.74 -8.51
CA GLN A 45 3.17 11.51 -7.79
C GLN A 45 3.40 10.96 -6.38
N PHE A 46 2.43 11.19 -5.51
CA PHE A 46 2.31 10.44 -4.26
C PHE A 46 1.74 9.06 -4.58
N VAL A 47 2.36 8.04 -4.02
CA VAL A 47 1.97 6.64 -4.15
C VAL A 47 1.55 6.14 -2.78
N MET A 48 0.36 5.56 -2.70
CA MET A 48 -0.12 4.80 -1.56
C MET A 48 0.00 3.31 -1.84
N VAL A 49 0.52 2.56 -0.87
CA VAL A 49 0.61 1.09 -0.92
C VAL A 49 0.04 0.52 0.37
N TYR A 50 -0.83 -0.49 0.23
CA TYR A 50 -1.42 -1.22 1.35
C TYR A 50 -1.87 -2.64 0.94
N SER A 51 -1.95 -3.53 1.93
CA SER A 51 -2.51 -4.87 1.71
C SER A 51 -4.05 -4.79 1.62
N PRO A 52 -4.70 -5.42 0.62
CA PRO A 52 -6.16 -5.41 0.45
C PRO A 52 -6.88 -6.16 1.58
N TRP A 53 -8.21 -6.08 1.63
CA TRP A 53 -9.02 -7.03 2.43
C TRP A 53 -9.21 -8.35 1.64
N PRO A 54 -9.05 -9.53 2.26
CA PRO A 54 -8.54 -9.77 3.61
C PRO A 54 -7.05 -9.42 3.70
N ALA A 55 -6.62 -8.86 4.84
CA ALA A 55 -5.27 -8.29 5.07
C ALA A 55 -4.09 -9.22 4.71
N TYR A 56 -4.36 -10.53 4.68
CA TYR A 56 -3.47 -11.56 4.21
C TYR A 56 -3.81 -11.91 2.76
N SER A 57 -2.98 -11.43 1.84
CA SER A 57 -3.25 -11.49 0.40
C SER A 57 -1.96 -11.76 -0.38
N PRO A 58 -2.05 -12.45 -1.54
CA PRO A 58 -0.96 -12.46 -2.51
C PRO A 58 -0.79 -11.12 -3.22
N ASN A 59 -1.77 -10.22 -3.08
CA ASN A 59 -1.81 -8.95 -3.80
C ASN A 59 -1.56 -7.76 -2.89
N VAL A 60 -1.18 -6.65 -3.51
CA VAL A 60 -1.11 -5.32 -2.93
C VAL A 60 -1.97 -4.36 -3.74
N GLU A 61 -2.57 -3.38 -3.06
CA GLU A 61 -3.24 -2.27 -3.70
C GLU A 61 -2.33 -1.05 -3.75
N ILE A 62 -2.30 -0.43 -4.92
CA ILE A 62 -1.52 0.76 -5.21
C ILE A 62 -2.46 1.84 -5.72
N ARG A 63 -2.35 3.05 -5.16
CA ARG A 63 -3.06 4.24 -5.64
C ARG A 63 -2.10 5.39 -5.80
N VAL A 64 -2.44 6.32 -6.68
CA VAL A 64 -1.66 7.54 -6.89
C VAL A 64 -2.48 8.80 -6.67
N ALA A 65 -1.81 9.88 -6.31
CA ALA A 65 -2.39 11.21 -6.16
C ALA A 65 -1.34 12.31 -6.39
N ASN A 66 -1.79 13.50 -6.77
CA ASN A 66 -0.90 14.66 -6.90
C ASN A 66 -0.61 15.34 -5.54
N ARG A 67 -1.29 14.92 -4.47
CA ARG A 67 -1.13 15.44 -3.10
C ARG A 67 -1.20 14.30 -2.09
N PRO A 68 -0.53 14.39 -0.92
CA PRO A 68 -0.48 13.30 0.05
C PRO A 68 -1.82 13.03 0.74
N GLU A 69 -2.76 13.96 0.70
CA GLU A 69 -4.13 13.78 1.20
C GLU A 69 -5.12 13.28 0.12
N GLY A 70 -4.70 13.19 -1.16
CA GLY A 70 -5.54 12.84 -2.29
C GLY A 70 -6.06 14.04 -3.12
N PRO A 71 -7.05 13.82 -4.01
CA PRO A 71 -7.82 12.59 -4.20
C PRO A 71 -6.97 11.44 -4.75
N TRP A 72 -7.27 10.22 -4.30
CA TRP A 72 -6.57 9.00 -4.71
C TRP A 72 -7.23 8.38 -5.94
N SER A 73 -6.42 7.80 -6.83
CA SER A 73 -6.89 7.03 -7.97
C SER A 73 -7.71 5.79 -7.56
N ALA A 74 -8.34 5.15 -8.54
CA ALA A 74 -8.78 3.76 -8.41
C ALA A 74 -7.58 2.85 -8.06
N PRO A 75 -7.80 1.73 -7.35
CA PRO A 75 -6.71 0.85 -6.94
C PRO A 75 -6.20 0.03 -8.13
N ALA A 76 -4.88 -0.04 -8.27
CA ALA A 76 -4.20 -1.01 -9.10
C ALA A 76 -3.80 -2.20 -8.22
N PHE A 77 -4.15 -3.42 -8.66
CA PHE A 77 -3.81 -4.66 -7.97
C PHE A 77 -2.55 -5.25 -8.57
N ILE A 78 -1.56 -5.48 -7.71
CA ILE A 78 -0.29 -6.09 -8.11
C ILE A 78 -0.06 -7.34 -7.29
N GLU A 79 0.26 -8.44 -7.97
CA GLU A 79 0.67 -9.68 -7.32
C GLU A 79 2.10 -9.54 -6.77
N LEU A 80 2.28 -9.88 -5.50
CA LEU A 80 3.58 -9.86 -4.85
C LEU A 80 4.30 -11.20 -5.05
N PRO A 81 5.57 -11.20 -5.47
CA PRO A 81 6.33 -12.44 -5.65
C PRO A 81 6.45 -13.25 -4.35
N GLY A 82 6.19 -14.56 -4.43
CA GLY A 82 6.28 -15.49 -3.29
C GLY A 82 5.09 -15.43 -2.32
N CYS A 83 4.10 -14.56 -2.57
CA CYS A 83 2.98 -14.34 -1.64
C CYS A 83 1.77 -15.26 -1.87
N ALA A 84 1.89 -16.24 -2.77
CA ALA A 84 0.90 -17.28 -3.03
C ALA A 84 1.48 -18.69 -2.81
N ASP A 85 2.61 -18.79 -2.09
CA ASP A 85 3.31 -20.05 -1.91
C ASP A 85 2.52 -21.01 -1.00
N ARG A 86 2.67 -22.31 -1.26
CA ARG A 86 2.04 -23.38 -0.48
C ARG A 86 3.07 -24.22 0.24
N VAL A 87 2.86 -24.40 1.55
CA VAL A 87 3.60 -25.37 2.36
C VAL A 87 2.61 -26.45 2.81
N GLY A 88 2.61 -27.58 2.10
CA GLY A 88 1.55 -28.59 2.27
C GLY A 88 0.18 -28.02 1.89
N PRO A 89 -0.86 -28.17 2.73
CA PRO A 89 -2.20 -27.63 2.44
C PRO A 89 -2.35 -26.14 2.78
N GLU A 90 -1.40 -25.52 3.47
CA GLU A 90 -1.51 -24.14 3.95
C GLU A 90 -1.00 -23.15 2.89
N MET A 91 -1.86 -22.19 2.52
CA MET A 91 -1.47 -21.04 1.70
C MET A 91 -0.77 -20.02 2.59
N ARG A 92 0.44 -19.63 2.21
CA ARG A 92 1.21 -18.56 2.86
C ARG A 92 1.01 -17.29 2.06
N THR A 93 0.59 -16.26 2.77
CA THR A 93 0.18 -14.98 2.17
C THR A 93 0.99 -13.86 2.77
N CYS A 94 1.13 -12.78 2.03
CA CYS A 94 1.86 -11.62 2.51
C CYS A 94 0.95 -10.62 3.20
N TYR A 95 1.56 -9.74 3.97
CA TYR A 95 0.87 -8.66 4.66
C TYR A 95 1.80 -7.48 4.90
N GLY A 96 1.19 -6.36 5.30
CA GLY A 96 1.92 -5.16 5.71
C GLY A 96 2.76 -4.57 4.58
N ALA A 97 2.23 -4.60 3.36
CA ALA A 97 2.92 -4.03 2.21
C ALA A 97 3.05 -2.51 2.34
N ASN A 98 4.19 -1.97 1.93
CA ASN A 98 4.49 -0.54 2.06
C ASN A 98 5.41 -0.03 0.94
N VAL A 99 5.33 1.27 0.64
CA VAL A 99 6.21 1.97 -0.31
C VAL A 99 7.65 1.98 0.23
N GLN A 100 8.62 1.76 -0.66
CA GLN A 100 10.05 1.82 -0.40
C GLN A 100 10.72 2.76 -1.41
N PRO A 101 10.63 4.10 -1.23
CA PRO A 101 10.99 5.08 -2.28
C PRO A 101 12.44 4.99 -2.73
N SER A 102 13.35 4.62 -1.80
CA SER A 102 14.77 4.43 -2.08
C SER A 102 15.07 3.34 -3.12
N PHE A 103 14.08 2.52 -3.48
CA PHE A 103 14.19 1.44 -4.46
C PHE A 103 13.30 1.66 -5.70
N ASN A 104 12.67 2.83 -5.81
CA ASN A 104 11.95 3.20 -7.02
C ASN A 104 12.94 3.38 -8.19
N ALA A 105 12.46 3.06 -9.39
CA ALA A 105 13.15 3.30 -10.65
C ALA A 105 12.13 3.72 -11.70
N ALA A 106 12.57 4.20 -12.86
CA ALA A 106 11.67 4.60 -13.93
C ALA A 106 10.65 3.48 -14.27
N GLY A 107 9.36 3.74 -14.03
CA GLY A 107 8.25 2.81 -14.25
C GLY A 107 8.19 1.63 -13.28
N ARG A 108 8.94 1.67 -12.17
CA ARG A 108 8.95 0.60 -11.16
C ARG A 108 8.93 1.15 -9.75
N LEU A 109 7.98 0.66 -8.95
CA LEU A 109 7.87 1.02 -7.53
C LEU A 109 8.58 -0.02 -6.66
N GLY A 110 9.39 0.47 -5.71
CA GLY A 110 9.91 -0.33 -4.61
C GLY A 110 8.81 -0.63 -3.60
N ILE A 111 8.61 -1.90 -3.30
CA ILE A 111 7.60 -2.37 -2.34
C ILE A 111 8.25 -3.29 -1.33
N GLY A 112 8.06 -2.96 -0.05
CA GLY A 112 8.39 -3.81 1.09
C GLY A 112 7.17 -4.57 1.57
N TYR A 113 7.32 -5.81 2.01
CA TYR A 113 6.22 -6.61 2.53
C TYR A 113 6.74 -7.72 3.44
N GLN A 114 5.84 -8.23 4.30
CA GLN A 114 6.15 -9.38 5.15
C GLN A 114 5.62 -10.65 4.51
N ASP A 115 6.52 -11.60 4.28
CA ASP A 115 6.16 -12.96 3.88
C ASP A 115 5.93 -13.81 5.14
N GLN A 116 4.76 -14.44 5.23
CA GLN A 116 4.43 -15.37 6.32
C GLN A 116 5.35 -16.60 6.40
N LEU A 117 6.16 -16.91 5.38
CA LEU A 117 6.90 -18.16 5.26
C LEU A 117 8.02 -18.37 6.32
N VAL A 118 8.40 -17.39 7.15
CA VAL A 118 9.55 -17.55 8.06
C VAL A 118 9.17 -17.83 9.53
N ALA A 119 9.64 -19.01 9.96
CA ALA A 119 9.79 -19.59 11.30
C ALA A 119 8.55 -20.08 12.07
N ASP A 120 8.57 -21.38 12.38
CA ASP A 120 7.77 -22.03 13.43
C ASP A 120 8.08 -21.41 14.80
N SER A 121 7.32 -20.35 15.11
CA SER A 121 7.16 -19.73 16.43
C SER A 121 8.34 -18.93 17.02
N PRO A 122 8.12 -17.64 17.36
CA PRO A 122 6.97 -16.84 16.94
C PRO A 122 7.00 -16.69 15.42
N ARG A 123 5.83 -16.78 14.75
CA ARG A 123 5.69 -16.51 13.31
C ARG A 123 6.18 -15.08 13.06
N ARG A 124 7.44 -14.91 12.66
CA ARG A 124 8.01 -13.63 12.28
C ARG A 124 8.32 -13.74 10.81
N GLY A 125 7.38 -13.23 10.01
CA GLY A 125 7.58 -13.15 8.59
C GLY A 125 8.90 -12.45 8.26
N SER A 126 9.55 -12.88 7.18
CA SER A 126 10.72 -12.20 6.68
C SER A 126 10.30 -10.97 5.90
N PHE A 127 11.00 -9.86 6.16
CA PHE A 127 10.80 -8.64 5.39
C PHE A 127 11.46 -8.82 4.03
N LEU A 128 10.64 -8.77 2.98
CA LEU A 128 11.06 -8.86 1.60
C LEU A 128 10.90 -7.51 0.92
N LEU A 129 11.73 -7.31 -0.10
CA LEU A 129 11.71 -6.13 -0.94
C LEU A 129 11.62 -6.60 -2.40
N THR A 130 10.71 -5.99 -3.15
CA THR A 130 10.60 -6.20 -4.59
C THR A 130 10.45 -4.86 -5.32
N THR A 131 10.54 -4.91 -6.65
CA THR A 131 10.18 -3.81 -7.53
C THR A 131 9.12 -4.27 -8.51
N VAL A 132 7.98 -3.61 -8.51
CA VAL A 132 6.85 -3.95 -9.38
C VAL A 132 6.73 -2.93 -10.50
N GLY A 133 6.45 -3.42 -11.71
CA GLY A 133 6.06 -2.54 -12.80
C GLY A 133 4.66 -2.02 -12.55
N VAL A 134 4.48 -0.72 -12.68
CA VAL A 134 3.17 -0.08 -12.57
C VAL A 134 3.03 0.92 -13.70
N ASP A 135 1.89 0.86 -14.38
CA ASP A 135 1.52 1.89 -15.33
C ASP A 135 0.87 3.04 -14.56
N LEU A 136 1.71 3.96 -14.10
CA LEU A 136 1.29 5.15 -13.34
C LEU A 136 0.94 6.31 -14.27
N THR A 137 0.33 6.05 -15.43
CA THR A 137 -0.26 7.13 -16.21
C THR A 137 -1.50 7.63 -15.47
N ALA A 138 -1.39 8.80 -14.87
CA ALA A 138 -2.45 9.46 -14.13
C ALA A 138 -3.74 9.59 -14.97
N GLY A 139 -4.88 9.41 -14.30
CA GLY A 139 -6.19 9.88 -14.79
C GLY A 139 -6.36 11.39 -14.71
#